data_AF-A0A2R6DSA7-F1
#
_entry.id   AF-A0A2R6DSA7-F1
#
_cell.length_a   1.000
_cell.length_b   1.000
_cell.length_c   1.000
_cell.angle_alpha   90.00
_cell.angle_beta   90.00
_cell.angle_gamma   90.00
#
_symmetry.space_group_name_H-M   'P 1'
#
loop_
_entity.id
_entity.type
_entity.pdbx_description
1 polymer ?
#
loop_
_entity_poly.entity_id
_entity_poly.type
_entity_poly.pdbx_seq_one_letter_code
_entity_poly.pdbx_strand_id
1 'polypeptide(L)' 'MIELLASRWAYAAFVLLMVTGLYMMIANANLVKKVIGVNLFQTAVFLFFIASAYVAGGKPPIV' A
#
# COMPACT_ATOMS: atom_id res chain seq x y z
N MET A 1 0.74 22.27 -2.77
CA MET A 1 1.18 20.93 -3.25
C MET A 1 1.44 19.96 -2.09
N ILE A 2 2.21 20.35 -1.06
CA ILE A 2 2.47 19.51 0.13
C ILE A 2 1.18 19.18 0.90
N GLU A 3 0.23 20.11 1.02
CA GLU A 3 -1.07 19.86 1.67
C GLU A 3 -1.94 18.81 0.95
N LEU A 4 -1.78 18.66 -0.36
CA LEU A 4 -2.50 17.65 -1.14
C LEU A 4 -1.93 16.24 -0.91
N LEU A 5 -0.60 16.16 -0.72
CA LEU A 5 0.06 14.92 -0.27
C LEU A 5 -0.28 14.61 1.19
N ALA A 6 -0.40 15.63 2.05
CA ALA A 6 -0.76 15.45 3.46
C ALA A 6 -2.24 15.00 3.63
N SER A 7 -3.16 15.47 2.78
CA SER A 7 -4.57 15.04 2.83
C SER A 7 -4.80 13.62 2.30
N ARG A 8 -3.95 13.15 1.36
CA ARG A 8 -4.02 11.81 0.76
C ARG A 8 -2.76 10.97 1.02
N TRP A 9 -2.18 11.10 2.21
CA TRP A 9 -0.94 10.41 2.59
C TRP A 9 -1.00 8.88 2.42
N ALA A 10 -2.16 8.27 2.67
CA ALA A 10 -2.36 6.83 2.48
C ALA A 10 -2.23 6.39 1.01
N TYR A 11 -2.66 7.23 0.06
CA TYR A 11 -2.49 6.96 -1.37
C TYR A 11 -1.03 7.12 -1.80
N ALA A 12 -0.31 8.11 -1.27
CA ALA A 12 1.13 8.26 -1.53
C ALA A 12 1.92 7.07 -0.96
N ALA A 13 1.62 6.64 0.26
CA ALA A 13 2.20 5.45 0.87
C ALA A 13 1.91 4.18 0.06
N PHE A 14 0.68 4.01 -0.43
CA PHE A 14 0.32 2.93 -1.33
C PHE A 14 1.23 2.87 -2.56
N VAL A 15 1.38 3.99 -3.28
CA VAL A 15 2.20 4.03 -4.50
C VAL A 15 3.66 3.66 -4.21
N LEU A 16 4.23 4.18 -3.12
CA LEU A 16 5.61 3.84 -2.72
C LEU A 16 5.78 2.36 -2.37
N LEU A 17 4.86 1.79 -1.59
CA LEU A 17 4.89 0.37 -1.23
C LEU A 17 4.69 -0.53 -2.45
N MET A 18 3.82 -0.11 -3.38
CA MET A 18 3.53 -0.85 -4.60
C MET A 18 4.76 -0.94 -5.51
N VAL A 19 5.42 0.20 -5.77
CA VAL A 19 6.61 0.27 -6.64
C VAL A 19 7.79 -0.47 -6.00
N THR A 20 7.99 -0.34 -4.68
CA THR A 20 9.08 -1.04 -3.98
C THR A 20 8.86 -2.56 -3.92
N GLY A 21 7.63 -3.01 -3.68
CA GLY A 21 7.26 -4.43 -3.72
C GLY A 21 7.48 -5.05 -5.10
N LEU A 22 7.04 -4.35 -6.15
CA LEU A 22 7.23 -4.80 -7.53
C LEU A 22 8.72 -4.84 -7.92
N TYR A 23 9.47 -3.81 -7.55
CA TYR A 23 10.92 -3.76 -7.79
C TYR A 23 11.64 -4.92 -7.10
N MET A 24 11.33 -5.20 -5.83
CA MET A 24 11.94 -6.33 -5.11
C MET A 24 11.64 -7.68 -5.75
N MET A 25 10.44 -7.86 -6.29
CA MET A 25 10.05 -9.11 -6.95
C MET A 25 10.81 -9.36 -8.26
N ILE A 26 11.05 -8.30 -9.04
CA ILE A 26 11.71 -8.39 -10.36
C ILE A 26 13.23 -8.39 -10.23
N ALA A 27 13.81 -7.48 -9.44
CA ALA A 27 15.25 -7.21 -9.44
C ALA A 27 16.09 -8.23 -8.65
N ASN A 28 15.49 -8.98 -7.71
CA ASN A 28 16.23 -9.93 -6.89
C ASN A 28 16.30 -11.33 -7.52
N ALA A 29 17.49 -11.94 -7.60
CA ALA A 29 17.64 -13.35 -7.96
C ALA A 29 17.24 -14.32 -6.82
N ASN A 30 17.33 -13.86 -5.57
CA ASN A 30 17.02 -14.66 -4.39
C ASN A 30 15.50 -14.83 -4.19
N LEU A 31 15.04 -16.09 -4.16
CA LEU A 31 13.62 -16.43 -3.99
C LEU A 31 13.02 -15.88 -2.68
N VAL A 32 13.77 -15.91 -1.58
CA VAL A 32 13.31 -15.35 -0.29
C VAL A 32 12.99 -13.85 -0.40
N LYS A 33 13.85 -13.08 -1.06
CA LYS A 33 13.63 -11.64 -1.28
C LYS A 33 12.43 -11.39 -2.21
N LYS A 34 12.18 -12.28 -3.18
CA LYS A 34 10.97 -12.21 -4.00
C LYS A 34 9.70 -12.42 -3.18
N VAL A 35 9.68 -13.41 -2.27
CA VAL A 35 8.53 -13.67 -1.37
C VAL A 35 8.27 -12.47 -0.45
N ILE A 36 9.32 -11.81 0.04
CA ILE A 36 9.19 -10.55 0.79
C ILE A 36 8.58 -9.46 -0.10
N GLY A 37 9.04 -9.31 -1.34
CA GLY A 37 8.48 -8.37 -2.31
C GLY A 37 7.00 -8.62 -2.61
N VAL A 38 6.59 -9.90 -2.74
CA VAL A 38 5.19 -10.29 -2.93
C VAL A 38 4.32 -9.92 -1.72
N ASN A 39 4.79 -10.17 -0.50
CA ASN A 39 4.08 -9.76 0.71
C ASN A 39 3.94 -8.23 0.79
N LEU A 40 5.00 -7.50 0.46
CA LEU A 40 4.97 -6.04 0.46
C LEU A 40 3.97 -5.47 -0.56
N PHE A 41 3.94 -6.06 -1.76
CA PHE A 41 2.95 -5.74 -2.79
C PHE A 41 1.52 -5.98 -2.30
N GLN A 42 1.27 -7.12 -1.66
CA GLN A 42 -0.04 -7.44 -1.08
C GLN A 42 -0.45 -6.42 0.00
N THR A 43 0.46 -6.04 0.90
CA THR A 43 0.20 -4.99 1.90
C THR A 43 -0.16 -3.65 1.26
N ALA A 44 0.50 -3.27 0.16
CA ALA A 44 0.17 -2.06 -0.58
C ALA A 44 -1.27 -2.11 -1.12
N VAL A 45 -1.67 -3.23 -1.71
CA VAL A 45 -3.05 -3.44 -2.22
C VAL A 45 -4.08 -3.33 -1.09
N PHE A 46 -3.81 -3.89 0.09
CA PHE A 46 -4.70 -3.72 1.25
C PHE A 46 -4.84 -2.26 1.66
N LEU A 47 -3.74 -1.51 1.71
CA LEU A 47 -3.77 -0.09 2.04
C LEU A 47 -4.59 0.70 1.01
N PHE A 48 -4.49 0.37 -0.27
CA PHE A 48 -5.31 0.99 -1.33
C PHE A 48 -6.81 0.75 -1.11
N PHE A 49 -7.21 -0.49 -0.83
CA PHE A 49 -8.62 -0.80 -0.56
C PHE A 49 -9.15 -0.09 0.68
N ILE A 50 -8.38 -0.09 1.77
CA ILE A 50 -8.76 0.59 3.02
C ILE A 50 -8.88 2.10 2.79
N ALA A 51 -7.89 2.72 2.14
CA ALA A 51 -7.89 4.16 1.87
C ALA A 51 -9.00 4.58 0.91
N SER A 52 -9.42 3.69 0.00
CA SER A 52 -10.53 3.93 -0.93
C SER A 52 -11.90 3.75 -0.30
N ALA A 53 -12.01 2.83 0.65
CA ALA A 53 -13.26 2.55 1.37
C ALA A 53 -13.46 3.43 2.63
N TYR A 54 -12.45 4.20 3.03
CA TYR A 54 -12.53 5.04 4.23
C TYR A 54 -13.50 6.21 4.05
N VAL A 55 -14.50 6.29 4.92
CA VAL A 55 -15.47 7.40 5.00
C VAL A 55 -15.36 8.06 6.36
N ALA A 56 -15.10 9.37 6.37
CA ALA A 56 -15.03 10.16 7.60
C ALA A 56 -16.39 10.12 8.33
N GLY A 57 -16.38 9.73 9.60
CA GLY A 57 -17.62 9.55 10.40
C GLY A 57 -18.36 8.24 10.14
N GLY A 58 -17.79 7.32 9.36
CA GLY A 58 -18.33 5.96 9.18
C GLY A 58 -18.33 5.16 10.48
N LYS A 59 -19.32 4.28 10.65
CA LYS A 59 -19.38 3.34 11.78
C LYS A 59 -18.53 2.09 11.47
N PRO A 60 -17.87 1.49 12.47
CA PRO A 60 -17.23 0.19 12.29
C PRO A 60 -18.24 -0.84 11.77
N PRO A 61 -17.85 -1.71 10.82
CA PRO A 61 -18.76 -2.70 10.24
C PRO A 61 -19.09 -3.87 11.17
N ILE A 62 -18.71 -3.79 12.46
CA ILE A 62 -18.94 -4.82 13.48
C ILE A 62 -19.79 -4.19 14.58
N VAL A 63 -20.89 -4.84 14.95
CA VAL A 63 -21.87 -4.43 15.98
C VAL A 63 -21.72 -5.32 17.20
#